data_AF-A0A559QJG9-F1
#
_entry.id   AF-A0A559QJG9-F1
#
_cell.length_a   1.000
_cell.length_b   1.000
_cell.length_c   1.000
_cell.angle_alpha   90.00
_cell.angle_beta   90.00
_cell.angle_gamma   90.00
#
_symmetry.space_group_name_H-M   'P 1'
#
loop_
_entity.id
_entity.type
_entity.pdbx_description
1 polymer ?
#
loop_
_entity_poly.entity_id
_entity_poly.type
_entity_poly.pdbx_seq_one_letter_code
_entity_poly.pdbx_strand_id
1 'polypeptide(L)' 'MCIYIPTNTHWCNMRTNIVIDDKLMENTLKASGLQTKKEAVEVGLKASIMLKKQRDIRSLRGKLQWQGDLDDMRTDK' A
#
# COMPACT_ATOMS: atom_id res chain seq x y z
N MET A 1 5.54 40.32 -7.08
CA MET A 1 5.28 39.08 -6.34
C MET A 1 4.29 38.24 -7.14
N CYS A 2 4.76 37.32 -7.98
CA CYS A 2 3.89 36.37 -8.66
C CYS A 2 3.60 35.23 -7.67
N ILE A 3 2.38 35.18 -7.13
CA ILE A 3 1.94 34.08 -6.28
C ILE A 3 1.60 32.92 -7.22
N TYR A 4 2.51 31.96 -7.33
CA TYR A 4 2.27 30.69 -8.01
C TYR A 4 1.33 29.88 -7.11
N ILE A 5 0.02 29.90 -7.39
CA ILE A 5 -0.95 29.00 -6.75
C ILE A 5 -1.03 27.77 -7.65
N PRO A 6 -0.38 26.63 -7.31
CA PRO A 6 -0.65 25.38 -8.01
C PRO A 6 -2.03 24.90 -7.58
N THR A 7 -3.07 25.33 -8.29
CA THR A 7 -4.39 24.73 -8.18
C THR A 7 -4.33 23.34 -8.84
N ASN A 8 -3.95 22.34 -8.05
CA ASN A 8 -4.11 20.93 -8.43
C ASN A 8 -5.62 20.62 -8.47
N THR A 9 -6.27 20.95 -9.59
CA THR A 9 -7.73 20.87 -9.79
C THR A 9 -8.25 19.47 -10.14
N HIS A 10 -7.46 18.41 -9.97
CA HIS A 10 -7.94 17.05 -10.27
C HIS A 10 -7.78 16.09 -9.09
N TRP A 11 -8.41 16.43 -7.96
CA TRP A 11 -8.92 15.40 -7.06
C TRP A 11 -10.21 14.81 -7.66
N CYS A 12 -10.07 14.01 -8.72
CA CYS A 12 -11.22 13.37 -9.35
C CYS A 12 -11.59 12.12 -8.54
N ASN A 13 -12.56 12.28 -7.65
CA ASN A 13 -13.25 11.18 -6.97
C ASN A 13 -14.00 10.34 -8.02
N MET A 14 -13.28 9.41 -8.67
CA MET A 14 -13.84 8.53 -9.68
C MET A 14 -14.90 7.62 -9.05
N ARG A 15 -16.16 7.79 -9.47
CA ARG A 15 -17.25 6.88 -9.12
C ARG A 15 -17.34 5.80 -10.19
N THR A 16 -17.00 4.57 -9.82
CA THR A 16 -17.02 3.42 -10.72
C THR A 16 -18.10 2.43 -10.29
N ASN A 17 -18.82 1.84 -11.25
CA ASN A 17 -19.72 0.73 -10.99
C ASN A 17 -18.99 -0.59 -11.29
N ILE A 18 -18.79 -1.41 -10.26
CA ILE A 18 -18.13 -2.73 -10.36
C ILE A 18 -18.93 -3.76 -9.58
N VAL A 19 -19.03 -4.96 -10.14
CA VAL A 19 -19.66 -6.10 -9.47
C VAL A 19 -18.61 -6.75 -8.57
N ILE A 20 -18.89 -6.87 -7.28
CA ILE A 20 -18.02 -7.50 -6.28
C ILE A 20 -18.84 -8.56 -5.56
N ASP A 21 -18.23 -9.71 -5.25
CA ASP A 21 -18.83 -10.76 -4.44
C ASP A 21 -19.16 -10.25 -3.02
N ASP A 22 -20.40 -10.45 -2.58
CA ASP A 22 -20.88 -9.97 -1.28
C ASP A 22 -20.17 -10.65 -0.09
N LYS A 23 -19.83 -11.94 -0.19
CA LYS A 23 -19.08 -12.66 0.85
C LYS A 23 -17.67 -12.11 0.96
N LEU A 24 -17.04 -11.78 -0.17
CA LEU A 24 -15.72 -11.16 -0.17
C LEU A 24 -15.75 -9.80 0.53
N MET A 25 -16.76 -8.97 0.23
CA MET A 25 -16.92 -7.67 0.88
C MET A 25 -17.19 -7.82 2.38
N GLU A 26 -18.06 -8.74 2.78
CA GLU A 26 -18.36 -9.02 4.19
C GLU A 26 -17.11 -9.45 4.95
N ASN A 27 -16.34 -10.40 4.40
CA ASN A 27 -15.10 -10.86 5.00
C ASN A 27 -14.06 -9.74 5.10
N THR A 28 -13.98 -8.88 4.07
CA THR A 28 -13.07 -7.75 4.07
C THR A 28 -13.43 -6.76 5.17
N LEU A 29 -14.71 -6.36 5.27
CA LEU A 29 -15.18 -5.43 6.31
C LEU A 29 -14.97 -5.99 7.71
N LYS A 30 -15.24 -7.29 7.92
CA LYS A 30 -14.98 -7.98 9.20
C LYS A 30 -13.49 -8.02 9.55
N ALA A 31 -12.63 -8.32 8.58
CA ALA A 31 -11.19 -8.42 8.80
C ALA A 31 -10.52 -7.05 8.99
N SER A 32 -11.00 -6.02 8.29
CA SER A 32 -10.42 -4.67 8.34
C SER A 32 -11.06 -3.77 9.40
N GLY A 33 -12.22 -4.13 9.95
CA GLY A 33 -12.99 -3.30 10.88
C GLY A 33 -13.53 -2.00 10.24
N LEU A 34 -13.65 -1.97 8.91
CA LEU A 34 -14.09 -0.78 8.18
C LEU A 34 -15.61 -0.75 8.04
N GLN A 35 -16.17 0.46 7.97
CA GLN A 35 -17.63 0.63 7.90
C GLN A 35 -18.13 0.75 6.46
N THR A 36 -17.31 1.27 5.54
CA THR A 36 -17.77 1.57 4.18
C THR A 36 -17.13 0.66 3.13
N LYS A 37 -17.92 0.30 2.12
CA LYS A 37 -17.44 -0.45 0.94
C LYS A 37 -16.33 0.32 0.20
N LYS A 38 -16.41 1.65 0.15
CA LYS A 38 -15.39 2.50 -0.50
C LYS A 38 -14.03 2.36 0.18
N GLU A 39 -13.98 2.48 1.51
CA GLU A 39 -12.74 2.36 2.27
C GLU A 39 -12.14 0.97 2.15
N ALA A 40 -12.97 -0.07 2.23
CA ALA A 40 -12.52 -1.46 2.07
C ALA A 40 -11.85 -1.67 0.70
N VAL A 41 -12.45 -1.16 -0.37
CA VAL A 41 -11.86 -1.21 -1.72
C VAL A 41 -10.58 -0.40 -1.81
N GLU A 42 -10.55 0.81 -1.26
CA GLU A 42 -9.36 1.66 -1.28
C GLU A 42 -8.17 1.02 -0.53
N VAL A 43 -8.43 0.45 0.65
CA VAL A 43 -7.42 -0.28 1.43
C VAL A 43 -6.96 -1.53 0.68
N GLY A 44 -7.88 -2.28 0.05
CA GLY A 44 -7.53 -3.44 -0.78
C GLY A 44 -6.61 -3.07 -1.96
N LEU A 45 -6.90 -1.97 -2.65
CA LEU A 45 -6.07 -1.47 -3.76
C LEU A 45 -4.68 -1.03 -3.27
N LYS A 46 -4.61 -0.30 -2.14
CA LYS A 46 -3.33 0.09 -1.53
C LYS A 46 -2.51 -1.14 -1.12
N ALA A 47 -3.15 -2.13 -0.51
CA ALA A 47 -2.50 -3.37 -0.11
C ALA A 47 -1.93 -4.15 -1.32
N SER A 48 -2.67 -4.21 -2.43
CA SER A 48 -2.19 -4.86 -3.66
C SER A 48 -0.89 -4.24 -4.18
N ILE A 49 -0.82 -2.90 -4.22
CA ILE A 49 0.39 -2.17 -4.61
C ILE A 49 1.54 -2.46 -3.63
N MET A 50 1.26 -2.43 -2.33
CA MET A 50 2.26 -2.69 -1.29
C MET A 50 2.84 -4.11 -1.40
N LEU A 51 1.99 -5.11 -1.63
CA LEU A 51 2.41 -6.50 -1.84
C LEU A 51 3.28 -6.65 -3.10
N LYS A 52 2.96 -5.92 -4.17
CA LYS A 52 3.79 -5.90 -5.37
C LYS A 52 5.18 -5.32 -5.09
N LYS A 53 5.25 -4.16 -4.42
CA LYS A 53 6.52 -3.55 -4.00
C LYS A 53 7.35 -4.49 -3.12
N GLN A 54 6.71 -5.15 -2.15
CA GLN A 54 7.39 -6.14 -1.30
C GLN A 54 7.93 -7.31 -2.10
N ARG A 55 7.18 -7.82 -3.10
CA ARG A 55 7.65 -8.89 -3.99
C ARG A 55 8.89 -8.46 -4.77
N ASP A 56 8.90 -7.24 -5.27
CA ASP A 56 10.02 -6.71 -6.04
C ASP A 56 11.28 -6.58 -5.16
N ILE A 57 11.13 -6.13 -3.90
CA ILE A 57 12.23 -6.14 -2.91
C ILE A 57 12.69 -7.57 -2.62
N ARG A 58 11.77 -8.52 -2.42
CA ARG A 58 12.13 -9.93 -2.19
C ARG A 58 12.90 -10.53 -3.36
N SER A 59 12.68 -10.06 -4.59
CA SER A 59 13.42 -10.51 -5.77
C SER A 59 14.89 -10.10 -5.80
N LEU A 60 15.28 -9.13 -4.95
CA LEU A 60 16.65 -8.69 -4.75
C LEU A 60 17.40 -9.55 -3.72
N ARG A 61 16.71 -10.45 -3.01
CA ARG A 61 17.32 -11.38 -2.06
C ARG A 61 18.39 -12.21 -2.76
N GLY A 62 19.61 -12.20 -2.22
CA GLY A 62 20.77 -12.93 -2.77
C GLY A 62 21.45 -12.25 -3.97
N LYS A 63 20.91 -11.15 -4.50
CA LYS A 63 21.55 -10.36 -5.57
C LYS A 63 22.35 -9.18 -5.02
N LEU A 64 21.93 -8.65 -3.88
CA LEU A 64 22.62 -7.55 -3.22
C LEU A 64 23.73 -8.12 -2.34
N GLN A 65 24.95 -7.63 -2.57
CA GLN A 65 26.08 -7.88 -1.69
C GLN A 65 25.85 -7.05 -0.43
N TRP A 66 25.63 -7.71 0.69
CA TRP A 66 25.51 -7.05 1.98
C TRP A 66 26.92 -6.76 2.50
N GLN A 67 27.19 -5.50 2.84
CA GLN A 67 28.47 -5.03 3.37
C GLN A 67 28.24 -4.55 4.81
N GLY A 68 28.76 -5.31 5.76
CA GLY A 68 28.68 -5.08 7.20
C GLY A 68 29.25 -6.30 7.94
N ASP A 69 29.59 -6.14 9.21
CA ASP A 69 29.91 -7.27 10.10
C ASP A 69 28.67 -7.54 10.97
N LEU A 70 28.17 -8.78 10.90
CA LEU A 70 26.96 -9.19 11.64
C LEU A 70 27.22 -9.25 13.15
N ASP A 71 28.45 -9.52 13.56
CA ASP A 71 28.83 -9.66 14.95
C ASP A 71 28.98 -8.29 15.62
N ASP A 72 29.50 -7.29 14.90
CA ASP A 72 29.57 -5.90 15.37
C ASP A 72 28.17 -5.29 15.56
N MET A 73 27.23 -5.55 14.64
CA MET A 73 25.86 -5.03 14.74
C MET A 73 25.02 -5.68 15.85
N ARG A 74 25.42 -6.85 16.35
CA ARG A 74 24.74 -7.56 17.43
C ARG A 74 25.28 -7.20 18.81
N THR A 75 26.45 -6.58 18.86
CA THR A 75 27.11 -6.22 20.12
C THR A 75 26.70 -4.81 20.54
N ASP A 76 25.41 -4.61 20.79
CA ASP A 76 24.92 -3.52 21.65
C ASP A 76 25.04 -4.04 23.09
N LYS A 77 25.97 -3.47 23.86
CA LYS A 77 26.19 -3.76 25.27
C LYS A 77 25.77 -2.57 26.11
#